data_AF-A0A179EXT3-F1
#
_entry.id   AF-A0A179EXT3-F1
#
_cell.length_a   1.000
_cell.length_b   1.000
_cell.length_c   1.000
_cell.angle_alpha   90.00
_cell.angle_beta   90.00
_cell.angle_gamma   90.00
#
_symmetry.space_group_name_H-M   'P 1'
#
loop_
_entity.id
_entity.type
_entity.pdbx_description
1 polymer ?
#
loop_
_entity_poly.entity_id
_entity_poly.type
_entity_poly.pdbx_seq_one_letter_code
_entity_poly.pdbx_strand_id
1 'polypeptide(L)'
;MDKFGKKIASPSYKPPFPPTSSLIAREDLVLPAAFNDSSPLARELQPLRFEHRNEVHRFLCAFFDLSRFNSIRKILWLIAVHGAPRSLYYQKFLRREIVIAEELDLHLVWAKSRIFIKPLPDFLLNYDFWETYICCEPRLHRAACGLLYSYCGLIRFGHDLQVAQECHLVNVNLDYRAWTEFSRTILPNLNPKDSNTMDKRFQYGELRLNRLDTIYRYSPYKFSISSILQGFPHALTESYVPYMDQYNNTVSAFGVIVIILSAFNLSLSAHSKSPDHDLQQAAYGFAIFAMILCAALIGLFIVLPLISSLVTIYGSIATRKRLTNIREDEELSVTTSSGR
;
A
#
# COMPACT_ATOMS: atom_id res chain seq x y z
N MET A 1 47.39 -20.60 -15.06
CA MET A 1 46.92 -19.84 -16.25
C MET A 1 45.41 -19.90 -16.23
N ASP A 2 44.81 -19.00 -15.44
CA ASP A 2 43.40 -19.01 -15.10
C ASP A 2 42.54 -18.49 -16.24
N LYS A 3 41.64 -19.35 -16.73
CA LYS A 3 40.52 -18.98 -17.61
C LYS A 3 39.22 -19.23 -16.87
N PHE A 4 38.84 -18.32 -16.00
CA PHE A 4 37.44 -18.11 -15.59
C PHE A 4 37.12 -16.61 -15.59
N GLY A 5 37.20 -16.01 -16.78
CA GLY A 5 36.56 -14.75 -17.06
C GLY A 5 35.04 -14.97 -17.07
N LYS A 6 34.42 -14.85 -15.90
CA LYS A 6 32.96 -14.77 -15.77
C LYS A 6 32.52 -13.54 -16.57
N LYS A 7 32.00 -13.75 -17.78
CA LYS A 7 31.40 -12.70 -18.62
C LYS A 7 30.38 -11.94 -17.77
N ILE A 8 30.74 -10.72 -17.36
CA ILE A 8 29.81 -9.76 -16.78
C ILE A 8 28.78 -9.50 -17.88
N ALA A 9 27.54 -9.96 -17.69
CA ALA A 9 26.46 -9.60 -18.58
C ALA A 9 26.36 -8.07 -18.59
N SER A 10 26.52 -7.45 -19.76
CA SER A 10 26.37 -6.00 -19.91
C SER A 10 25.02 -5.59 -19.31
N PRO A 11 24.97 -4.51 -18.51
CA PRO A 11 23.74 -4.13 -17.84
C PRO A 11 22.64 -3.86 -18.88
N SER A 12 21.47 -4.45 -18.69
CA SER A 12 20.33 -4.30 -19.61
C SER A 12 19.77 -2.87 -19.60
N TYR A 13 20.07 -2.11 -18.55
CA TYR A 13 19.67 -0.72 -18.35
C TYR A 13 20.85 0.15 -17.96
N LYS A 14 20.69 1.47 -18.09
CA LYS A 14 21.68 2.46 -17.63
C LYS A 14 21.14 3.27 -16.45
N PRO A 15 22.00 3.81 -15.58
CA PRO A 15 21.57 4.76 -14.56
C PRO A 15 20.90 5.99 -15.21
N PRO A 16 19.93 6.62 -14.54
CA PRO A 16 19.19 7.76 -15.10
C PRO A 16 19.97 9.10 -15.06
N PHE A 17 21.21 9.09 -14.56
CA PHE A 17 22.13 10.24 -14.47
C PHE A 17 23.57 9.79 -14.74
N PRO A 18 24.47 10.71 -15.15
CA PRO A 18 25.89 10.41 -15.33
C PRO A 18 26.64 10.34 -13.98
N PRO A 19 27.85 9.75 -13.95
CA PRO A 19 28.67 9.66 -12.73
C PRO A 19 28.93 11.00 -12.05
N THR A 20 29.11 12.07 -12.85
CA THR A 20 29.38 13.43 -12.36
C THR A 20 28.22 14.05 -11.58
N SER A 21 27.02 13.49 -11.71
CA SER A 21 25.81 13.95 -10.99
C SER A 21 25.53 13.11 -9.75
N SER A 22 26.40 12.16 -9.39
CA SER A 22 26.28 11.40 -8.15
C SER A 22 26.36 12.34 -6.94
N LEU A 23 25.33 12.34 -6.08
CA LEU A 23 25.26 13.24 -4.93
C LEU A 23 25.93 12.65 -3.68
N ILE A 24 26.07 11.32 -3.63
CA ILE A 24 26.62 10.60 -2.49
C ILE A 24 27.79 9.73 -2.95
N ALA A 25 28.88 9.80 -2.21
CA ALA A 25 30.07 9.01 -2.46
C ALA A 25 29.86 7.56 -1.97
N ARG A 26 30.63 6.61 -2.51
CA ARG A 26 30.41 5.18 -2.22
C ARG A 26 30.77 4.83 -0.77
N GLU A 27 31.77 5.51 -0.23
CA GLU A 27 32.27 5.44 1.13
C GLU A 27 31.24 5.91 2.18
N ASP A 28 30.34 6.81 1.80
CA ASP A 28 29.30 7.36 2.68
C ASP A 28 28.00 6.54 2.67
N LEU A 29 27.95 5.48 1.84
CA LEU A 29 26.75 4.64 1.73
C LEU A 29 26.57 3.76 2.95
N VAL A 30 25.51 4.03 3.71
CA VAL A 30 25.06 3.20 4.81
C VAL A 30 23.85 2.38 4.39
N LEU A 31 24.00 1.06 4.40
CA LEU A 31 22.90 0.10 4.23
C LEU A 31 22.45 -0.43 5.59
N PRO A 32 21.17 -0.83 5.73
CA PRO A 32 20.69 -1.43 6.97
C PRO A 32 21.41 -2.74 7.27
N ALA A 33 21.61 -3.08 8.53
CA ALA A 33 22.28 -4.32 8.93
C ALA A 33 21.45 -5.58 8.64
N ALA A 34 20.14 -5.43 8.51
CA ALA A 34 19.21 -6.52 8.26
C ALA A 34 17.94 -6.02 7.55
N PHE A 35 17.21 -6.95 6.95
CA PHE A 35 15.94 -6.68 6.29
C PHE A 35 14.97 -7.85 6.48
N ASN A 36 13.67 -7.59 6.35
CA ASN A 36 12.66 -8.64 6.34
C ASN A 36 12.53 -9.19 4.92
N ASP A 37 12.55 -10.51 4.77
CA ASP A 37 12.31 -11.11 3.46
C ASP A 37 10.86 -10.85 2.99
N SER A 38 10.72 -10.74 1.67
CA SER A 38 9.46 -10.53 0.95
C SER A 38 8.50 -11.73 1.00
N SER A 39 8.93 -12.86 1.58
CA SER A 39 8.12 -14.07 1.68
C SER A 39 6.89 -13.85 2.56
N PRO A 40 5.66 -14.09 2.06
CA PRO A 40 4.44 -13.95 2.84
C PRO A 40 4.31 -15.02 3.94
N LEU A 41 5.17 -16.03 3.94
CA LEU A 41 5.12 -17.20 4.84
C LEU A 41 6.01 -17.03 6.08
N ALA A 42 7.08 -16.25 5.98
CA ALA A 42 8.07 -16.04 7.03
C ALA A 42 8.69 -14.65 6.86
N ARG A 43 8.24 -13.67 7.66
CA ARG A 43 8.95 -12.39 7.85
C ARG A 43 10.17 -12.64 8.73
N GLU A 44 11.10 -13.40 8.21
CA GLU A 44 12.36 -13.67 8.91
C GLU A 44 13.32 -12.51 8.70
N LEU A 45 13.97 -12.13 9.79
CA LEU A 45 15.02 -11.13 9.77
C LEU A 45 16.25 -11.74 9.12
N GLN A 46 16.64 -11.23 7.95
CA GLN A 46 17.81 -11.67 7.21
C GLN A 46 18.94 -10.66 7.41
N PRO A 47 20.18 -11.09 7.71
CA PRO A 47 21.32 -10.19 7.73
C PRO A 47 21.60 -9.66 6.32
N LEU A 48 22.10 -8.42 6.24
CA LEU A 48 22.54 -7.81 5.00
C LEU A 48 24.06 -7.56 5.05
N ARG A 49 24.82 -8.34 4.28
CA ARG A 49 26.26 -8.12 4.10
C ARG A 49 26.52 -7.52 2.73
N PHE A 50 27.10 -6.33 2.71
CA PHE A 50 27.34 -5.58 1.47
C PHE A 50 28.24 -6.33 0.46
N GLU A 51 29.14 -7.17 0.96
CA GLU A 51 30.06 -8.00 0.16
C GLU A 51 29.31 -9.08 -0.65
N HIS A 52 28.13 -9.51 -0.19
CA HIS A 52 27.38 -10.60 -0.81
C HIS A 52 26.32 -10.04 -1.75
N ARG A 53 26.64 -9.98 -3.05
CA ARG A 53 25.73 -9.45 -4.09
C ARG A 53 24.33 -10.06 -4.07
N ASN A 54 24.21 -11.35 -3.72
CA ASN A 54 22.93 -12.04 -3.64
C ASN A 54 22.06 -11.53 -2.49
N GLU A 55 22.65 -11.18 -1.34
CA GLU A 55 21.93 -10.63 -0.18
C GLU A 55 21.45 -9.22 -0.48
N VAL A 56 22.30 -8.38 -1.08
CA VAL A 56 21.92 -7.04 -1.56
C VAL A 56 20.79 -7.12 -2.57
N HIS A 57 20.84 -8.10 -3.49
CA HIS A 57 19.76 -8.30 -4.45
C HIS A 57 18.43 -8.67 -3.78
N ARG A 58 18.43 -9.58 -2.79
CA ARG A 58 17.22 -9.93 -2.02
C ARG A 58 16.68 -8.72 -1.25
N PHE A 59 17.57 -7.97 -0.61
CA PHE A 59 17.22 -6.71 0.06
C PHE A 59 16.53 -5.75 -0.90
N LEU A 60 17.10 -5.51 -2.09
CA LEU A 60 16.51 -4.61 -3.07
C LEU A 60 15.15 -5.12 -3.58
N CYS A 61 15.00 -6.43 -3.79
CA CYS A 61 13.73 -7.04 -4.16
C CYS A 61 12.65 -6.82 -3.09
N ALA A 62 12.99 -6.94 -1.80
CA ALA A 62 12.08 -6.62 -0.71
C ALA A 62 11.81 -5.11 -0.58
N PHE A 63 12.85 -4.29 -0.71
CA PHE A 63 12.79 -2.83 -0.56
C PHE A 63 11.94 -2.16 -1.64
N PHE A 64 12.00 -2.69 -2.87
CA PHE A 64 11.24 -2.23 -4.04
C PHE A 64 10.05 -3.15 -4.38
N ASP A 65 9.53 -3.92 -3.41
CA ASP A 65 8.37 -4.77 -3.67
C ASP A 65 7.14 -3.93 -4.06
N LEU A 66 6.56 -4.29 -5.20
CA LEU A 66 5.33 -3.72 -5.77
C LEU A 66 4.30 -4.81 -6.10
N SER A 67 4.46 -6.01 -5.54
CA SER A 67 3.62 -7.19 -5.78
C SER A 67 2.13 -6.90 -5.58
N ARG A 68 1.80 -6.09 -4.57
CA ARG A 68 0.42 -5.73 -4.23
C ARG A 68 -0.19 -4.80 -5.26
N PHE A 69 0.53 -3.78 -5.74
CA PHE A 69 0.04 -2.92 -6.83
C PHE A 69 -0.05 -3.63 -8.15
N ASN A 70 0.89 -4.51 -8.46
CA ASN A 70 0.87 -5.28 -9.70
C ASN A 70 -0.42 -6.09 -9.86
N SER A 71 -1.00 -6.55 -8.74
CA SER A 71 -2.27 -7.27 -8.71
C SER A 71 -3.47 -6.40 -9.12
N ILE A 72 -3.49 -5.12 -8.73
CA ILE A 72 -4.60 -4.18 -9.01
C ILE A 72 -4.34 -3.23 -10.18
N ARG A 73 -3.18 -3.38 -10.85
CA ARG A 73 -2.68 -2.48 -11.88
C ARG A 73 -3.68 -2.16 -12.99
N LYS A 74 -4.52 -3.13 -13.39
CA LYS A 74 -5.53 -2.96 -14.44
C LYS A 74 -6.72 -2.09 -14.04
N ILE A 75 -6.97 -1.93 -12.74
CA ILE A 75 -8.15 -1.25 -12.18
C ILE A 75 -7.76 0.10 -11.54
N LEU A 76 -6.46 0.35 -11.31
CA LEU A 76 -5.95 1.60 -10.71
C LEU A 76 -6.51 2.87 -11.39
N TRP A 77 -6.68 2.85 -12.71
CA TRP A 77 -7.21 3.99 -13.47
C TRP A 77 -8.63 4.41 -13.04
N LEU A 78 -9.43 3.52 -12.42
CA LEU A 78 -10.75 3.86 -11.90
C LEU A 78 -10.70 4.72 -10.63
N ILE A 79 -9.63 4.61 -9.85
CA ILE A 79 -9.56 5.22 -8.52
C ILE A 79 -8.49 6.30 -8.39
N ALA A 80 -7.53 6.32 -9.31
CA ALA A 80 -6.34 7.13 -9.26
C ALA A 80 -6.28 8.11 -10.43
N VAL A 81 -5.74 9.29 -10.16
CA VAL A 81 -5.51 10.32 -11.17
C VAL A 81 -4.07 10.26 -11.63
N HIS A 82 -3.86 10.35 -12.94
CA HIS A 82 -2.51 10.41 -13.52
C HIS A 82 -1.84 11.74 -13.17
N GLY A 83 -0.55 11.71 -12.85
CA GLY A 83 0.24 12.91 -12.59
C GLY A 83 1.29 12.72 -11.51
N ALA A 84 2.24 13.65 -11.47
CA ALA A 84 3.25 13.71 -10.43
C ALA A 84 2.63 14.00 -9.04
N PRO A 85 3.26 13.55 -7.95
CA PRO A 85 2.79 13.90 -6.60
C PRO A 85 2.86 15.42 -6.37
N ARG A 86 2.00 15.94 -5.49
CA ARG A 86 2.09 17.34 -5.05
C ARG A 86 3.26 17.51 -4.09
N SER A 87 3.84 18.71 -4.06
CA SER A 87 5.03 18.99 -3.26
C SER A 87 4.80 18.82 -1.75
N LEU A 88 5.86 18.58 -1.00
CA LEU A 88 5.79 18.29 0.45
C LEU A 88 5.18 19.43 1.24
N TYR A 89 5.51 20.67 0.92
CA TYR A 89 4.92 21.83 1.58
C TYR A 89 3.43 21.96 1.27
N TYR A 90 3.02 21.60 0.05
CA TYR A 90 1.59 21.53 -0.27
C TYR A 90 0.87 20.44 0.54
N GLN A 91 1.52 19.31 0.87
CA GLN A 91 0.94 18.31 1.78
C GLN A 91 0.69 18.91 3.17
N LYS A 92 1.64 19.70 3.70
CA LYS A 92 1.45 20.44 4.96
C LYS A 92 0.29 21.43 4.86
N PHE A 93 0.17 22.15 3.73
CA PHE A 93 -0.96 23.05 3.47
C PHE A 93 -2.32 22.32 3.50
N LEU A 94 -2.38 21.10 2.95
CA LEU A 94 -3.55 20.21 3.04
C LEU A 94 -3.79 19.64 4.45
N ARG A 95 -3.02 20.05 5.45
CA ARG A 95 -3.05 19.53 6.83
C ARG A 95 -2.84 18.02 6.89
N ARG A 96 -1.98 17.50 6.02
CA ARG A 96 -1.56 16.11 6.06
C ARG A 96 -0.27 15.99 6.86
N GLU A 97 -0.30 15.14 7.87
CA GLU A 97 0.87 14.64 8.55
C GLU A 97 1.65 13.71 7.62
N ILE A 98 2.95 13.95 7.48
CA ILE A 98 3.85 13.12 6.68
C ILE A 98 4.36 12.00 7.58
N VAL A 99 4.03 10.76 7.24
CA VAL A 99 4.40 9.56 8.00
C VAL A 99 5.38 8.73 7.17
N ILE A 100 6.50 8.37 7.79
CA ILE A 100 7.49 7.49 7.17
C ILE A 100 6.88 6.09 6.97
N ALA A 101 7.08 5.53 5.77
CA ALA A 101 6.66 4.17 5.46
C ALA A 101 7.79 3.38 4.81
N GLU A 102 8.11 2.20 5.32
CA GLU A 102 9.21 1.40 4.76
C GLU A 102 8.82 0.70 3.46
N GLU A 103 7.56 0.28 3.33
CA GLU A 103 7.05 -0.42 2.15
C GLU A 103 6.86 0.53 0.96
N LEU A 104 7.36 0.15 -0.22
CA LEU A 104 7.18 0.98 -1.41
C LEU A 104 5.70 1.08 -1.83
N ASP A 105 4.92 0.04 -1.56
CA ASP A 105 3.48 0.03 -1.76
C ASP A 105 2.76 1.18 -1.01
N LEU A 106 3.28 1.62 0.13
CA LEU A 106 2.66 2.69 0.92
C LEU A 106 3.05 4.08 0.41
N HIS A 107 4.10 4.20 -0.39
CA HIS A 107 4.60 5.48 -0.87
C HIS A 107 3.50 6.23 -1.66
N LEU A 108 3.22 7.47 -1.26
CA LEU A 108 2.16 8.36 -1.78
C LEU A 108 0.72 7.87 -1.53
N VAL A 109 0.52 6.93 -0.62
CA VAL A 109 -0.82 6.58 -0.16
C VAL A 109 -1.23 7.51 0.98
N TRP A 110 -2.45 8.02 0.95
CA TRP A 110 -2.95 8.92 2.00
C TRP A 110 -4.30 8.46 2.55
N ALA A 111 -4.48 8.69 3.83
CA ALA A 111 -5.68 8.33 4.58
C ALA A 111 -6.00 9.43 5.59
N LYS A 112 -7.24 9.92 5.60
CA LYS A 112 -7.68 11.01 6.48
C LYS A 112 -6.73 12.21 6.37
N SER A 113 -6.03 12.56 7.45
CA SER A 113 -5.06 13.65 7.58
C SER A 113 -3.61 13.15 7.56
N ARG A 114 -3.31 11.97 7.01
CA ARG A 114 -1.94 11.43 6.93
C ARG A 114 -1.58 11.03 5.50
N ILE A 115 -0.33 11.21 5.12
CA ILE A 115 0.26 10.70 3.88
C ILE A 115 1.50 9.88 4.21
N PHE A 116 1.59 8.68 3.62
CA PHE A 116 2.69 7.77 3.80
C PHE A 116 3.73 8.01 2.72
N ILE A 117 4.96 8.28 3.12
CA ILE A 117 6.06 8.56 2.20
C ILE A 117 7.24 7.68 2.60
N LYS A 118 7.65 6.82 1.67
CA LYS A 118 8.90 6.08 1.79
C LYS A 118 10.11 7.00 1.67
N PRO A 119 11.04 7.02 2.64
CA PRO A 119 12.28 7.79 2.58
C PRO A 119 13.09 7.47 1.32
N LEU A 120 13.79 8.47 0.80
CA LEU A 120 14.70 8.33 -0.32
C LEU A 120 16.01 7.77 0.22
N PRO A 121 16.38 6.53 -0.11
CA PRO A 121 17.62 5.97 0.35
C PRO A 121 18.82 6.58 -0.39
N ASP A 122 19.89 6.81 0.35
CA ASP A 122 21.13 7.43 -0.14
C ASP A 122 21.78 6.64 -1.29
N PHE A 123 21.63 5.32 -1.31
CA PHE A 123 22.15 4.47 -2.39
C PHE A 123 21.51 4.75 -3.76
N LEU A 124 20.32 5.37 -3.82
CA LEU A 124 19.73 5.79 -5.10
C LEU A 124 20.37 7.07 -5.66
N LEU A 125 21.14 7.78 -4.84
CA LEU A 125 21.86 8.99 -5.23
C LEU A 125 23.33 8.72 -5.60
N ASN A 126 23.75 7.46 -5.58
CA ASN A 126 25.10 7.01 -5.94
C ASN A 126 25.12 6.29 -7.30
N TYR A 127 25.89 6.77 -8.27
CA TYR A 127 25.93 6.20 -9.62
C TYR A 127 26.42 4.73 -9.64
N ASP A 128 27.49 4.42 -8.92
CA ASP A 128 28.12 3.09 -8.94
C ASP A 128 27.19 2.01 -8.38
N PHE A 129 26.36 2.37 -7.41
CA PHE A 129 25.35 1.48 -6.84
C PHE A 129 24.31 1.08 -7.88
N TRP A 130 23.89 2.02 -8.73
CA TRP A 130 22.97 1.72 -9.83
C TRP A 130 23.57 0.72 -10.80
N GLU A 131 24.79 0.98 -11.29
CA GLU A 131 25.47 0.11 -12.24
C GLU A 131 25.69 -1.30 -11.67
N THR A 132 26.06 -1.39 -10.40
CA THR A 132 26.43 -2.67 -9.76
C THR A 132 25.22 -3.54 -9.40
N TYR A 133 24.15 -2.93 -8.84
CA TYR A 133 23.07 -3.69 -8.19
C TYR A 133 21.67 -3.49 -8.81
N ILE A 134 21.40 -2.35 -9.46
CA ILE A 134 20.04 -2.00 -9.94
C ILE A 134 19.88 -2.28 -11.43
N CYS A 135 20.83 -1.83 -12.25
CA CYS A 135 20.74 -1.85 -13.73
C CYS A 135 20.72 -3.25 -14.36
N CYS A 136 21.12 -4.28 -13.62
CA CYS A 136 21.05 -5.67 -14.08
C CYS A 136 19.63 -6.25 -14.01
N GLU A 137 18.73 -5.69 -13.21
CA GLU A 137 17.38 -6.22 -12.98
C GLU A 137 16.31 -5.22 -13.45
N PRO A 138 15.58 -5.52 -14.55
CA PRO A 138 14.60 -4.59 -15.12
C PRO A 138 13.51 -4.15 -14.16
N ARG A 139 13.12 -5.00 -13.20
CA ARG A 139 12.08 -4.67 -12.21
C ARG A 139 12.59 -3.67 -11.18
N LEU A 140 13.81 -3.87 -10.66
CA LEU A 140 14.43 -2.95 -9.70
C LEU A 140 14.69 -1.59 -10.33
N HIS A 141 15.24 -1.57 -11.56
CA HIS A 141 15.48 -0.33 -12.29
C HIS A 141 14.21 0.52 -12.44
N ARG A 142 13.11 -0.08 -12.90
CA ARG A 142 11.83 0.61 -13.08
C ARG A 142 11.21 1.13 -11.79
N ALA A 143 11.33 0.37 -10.69
CA ALA A 143 10.83 0.78 -9.38
C ALA A 143 11.68 1.92 -8.78
N ALA A 144 13.01 1.82 -8.89
CA ALA A 144 13.95 2.84 -8.44
C ALA A 144 13.79 4.16 -9.21
N CYS A 145 13.65 4.09 -10.54
CA CYS A 145 13.35 5.25 -11.38
C CYS A 145 12.02 5.91 -10.98
N GLY A 146 11.02 5.11 -10.63
CA GLY A 146 9.73 5.61 -10.15
C GLY A 146 9.83 6.34 -8.82
N LEU A 147 10.61 5.80 -7.87
CA LEU A 147 10.85 6.46 -6.58
C LEU A 147 11.65 7.75 -6.74
N LEU A 148 12.64 7.81 -7.63
CA LEU A 148 13.33 9.07 -7.94
C LEU A 148 12.37 10.10 -8.56
N TYR A 149 11.52 9.67 -9.50
CA TYR A 149 10.54 10.53 -10.14
C TYR A 149 9.56 11.14 -9.13
N SER A 150 9.07 10.35 -8.16
CA SER A 150 8.18 10.87 -7.13
C SER A 150 8.87 11.92 -6.27
N TYR A 151 10.15 11.73 -5.91
CA TYR A 151 10.91 12.71 -5.14
C TYR A 151 11.16 14.02 -5.90
N CYS A 152 11.37 13.98 -7.22
CA CYS A 152 11.39 15.21 -8.04
C CYS A 152 10.05 15.96 -7.98
N GLY A 153 8.93 15.25 -7.86
CA GLY A 153 7.61 15.85 -7.71
C GLY A 153 7.32 16.37 -6.29
N LEU A 154 7.87 15.71 -5.27
CA LEU A 154 7.74 16.04 -3.84
C LEU A 154 8.61 17.25 -3.45
N ILE A 155 9.84 17.34 -3.95
CA ILE A 155 10.81 18.38 -3.63
C ILE A 155 11.00 19.30 -4.85
N ARG A 156 10.18 20.35 -4.93
CA ARG A 156 10.23 21.31 -6.05
C ARG A 156 10.98 22.58 -5.66
N PHE A 157 10.75 23.05 -4.43
CA PHE A 157 11.32 24.28 -3.89
C PHE A 157 12.22 24.01 -2.68
N GLY A 158 13.06 24.98 -2.31
CA GLY A 158 13.95 24.84 -1.15
C GLY A 158 13.21 24.55 0.17
N HIS A 159 12.02 25.12 0.35
CA HIS A 159 11.18 24.83 1.51
C HIS A 159 10.65 23.39 1.51
N ASP A 160 10.44 22.76 0.34
CA ASP A 160 10.05 21.35 0.30
C ASP A 160 11.21 20.46 0.75
N LEU A 161 12.45 20.82 0.41
CA LEU A 161 13.64 20.10 0.88
C LEU A 161 13.80 20.23 2.39
N GLN A 162 13.58 21.42 2.94
CA GLN A 162 13.59 21.62 4.39
C GLN A 162 12.53 20.73 5.07
N VAL A 163 11.31 20.67 4.52
CA VAL A 163 10.29 19.73 5.04
C VAL A 163 10.74 18.28 4.91
N ALA A 164 11.39 17.89 3.81
CA ALA A 164 11.91 16.53 3.64
C ALA A 164 12.95 16.18 4.72
N GLN A 165 13.84 17.12 5.07
CA GLN A 165 14.84 16.96 6.12
C GLN A 165 14.22 16.90 7.51
N GLU A 166 13.27 17.80 7.82
CA GLU A 166 12.51 17.81 9.08
C GLU A 166 11.75 16.49 9.30
N CYS A 167 11.23 15.90 8.23
CA CYS A 167 10.51 14.63 8.27
C CYS A 167 11.43 13.40 8.07
N HIS A 168 12.75 13.57 8.06
CA HIS A 168 13.74 12.50 7.85
C HIS A 168 13.49 11.65 6.58
N LEU A 169 12.98 12.28 5.51
CA LEU A 169 12.70 11.64 4.23
C LEU A 169 13.93 11.59 3.30
N VAL A 170 14.93 12.42 3.57
CA VAL A 170 16.19 12.53 2.84
C VAL A 170 17.32 12.78 3.84
N ASN A 171 18.57 12.61 3.41
CA ASN A 171 19.73 12.98 4.20
C ASN A 171 19.67 14.46 4.64
N VAL A 172 19.92 14.73 5.92
CA VAL A 172 19.86 16.07 6.52
C VAL A 172 20.89 17.02 5.89
N ASN A 173 21.99 16.48 5.37
CA ASN A 173 23.07 17.26 4.75
C ASN A 173 22.85 17.50 3.24
N LEU A 174 21.74 17.05 2.67
CA LEU A 174 21.45 17.24 1.25
C LEU A 174 21.24 18.72 0.93
N ASP A 175 22.08 19.29 0.06
CA ASP A 175 21.96 20.68 -0.38
C ASP A 175 20.91 20.87 -1.48
N TYR A 176 20.17 21.99 -1.44
CA TYR A 176 19.12 22.29 -2.39
C TYR A 176 19.65 22.58 -3.79
N ARG A 177 20.79 23.26 -3.92
CA ARG A 177 21.38 23.52 -5.25
C ARG A 177 21.79 22.19 -5.89
N ALA A 178 22.48 21.33 -5.14
CA ALA A 178 22.86 20.00 -5.60
C ALA A 178 21.63 19.16 -6.00
N TRP A 179 20.58 19.12 -5.17
CA TRP A 179 19.32 18.44 -5.50
C TRP A 179 18.68 18.97 -6.77
N THR A 180 18.69 20.29 -6.98
CA THR A 180 18.07 20.92 -8.15
C THR A 180 18.84 20.58 -9.42
N GLU A 181 20.17 20.62 -9.38
CA GLU A 181 21.03 20.21 -10.51
C GLU A 181 20.82 18.73 -10.85
N PHE A 182 20.84 17.86 -9.84
CA PHE A 182 20.54 16.44 -10.00
C PHE A 182 19.16 16.21 -10.62
N SER A 183 18.12 16.85 -10.08
CA SER A 183 16.73 16.74 -10.56
C SER A 183 16.61 17.14 -12.03
N ARG A 184 17.28 18.22 -12.45
CA ARG A 184 17.30 18.67 -13.86
C ARG A 184 17.95 17.64 -14.79
N THR A 185 18.96 16.92 -14.31
CA THR A 185 19.64 15.88 -15.08
C THR A 185 18.80 14.60 -15.19
N ILE A 186 18.08 14.20 -14.13
CA ILE A 186 17.30 12.94 -14.14
C ILE A 186 15.92 13.09 -14.80
N LEU A 187 15.23 14.22 -14.63
CA LEU A 187 13.84 14.39 -15.08
C LEU A 187 13.62 14.08 -16.58
N PRO A 188 14.49 14.51 -17.52
CA PRO A 188 14.35 14.16 -18.94
C PRO A 188 14.44 12.66 -19.22
N ASN A 189 15.16 11.93 -18.38
CA ASN A 189 15.38 10.48 -18.51
C ASN A 189 14.27 9.66 -17.80
N LEU A 190 13.39 10.31 -17.04
CA LEU A 190 12.32 9.67 -16.29
C LEU A 190 10.98 9.93 -16.96
N ASN A 191 10.51 8.96 -17.75
CA ASN A 191 9.21 9.06 -18.42
C ASN A 191 8.17 8.13 -17.76
N PRO A 192 7.17 8.67 -17.03
CA PRO A 192 6.15 7.83 -16.41
C PRO A 192 5.29 7.07 -17.43
N LYS A 193 5.13 7.58 -18.66
CA LYS A 193 4.36 6.91 -19.72
C LYS A 193 5.10 5.71 -20.31
N ASP A 194 6.41 5.64 -20.17
CA ASP A 194 7.22 4.54 -20.67
C ASP A 194 7.39 3.45 -19.60
N SER A 195 6.70 2.32 -19.80
CA SER A 195 6.75 1.18 -18.89
C SER A 195 8.07 0.39 -18.90
N ASN A 196 8.97 0.70 -19.84
CA ASN A 196 10.33 0.15 -19.83
C ASN A 196 11.25 0.94 -18.91
N THR A 197 11.03 2.25 -18.79
CA THR A 197 11.83 3.14 -17.94
C THR A 197 11.32 3.18 -16.50
N MET A 198 9.99 3.09 -16.29
CA MET A 198 9.38 3.27 -14.98
C MET A 198 8.23 2.30 -14.73
N ASP A 199 8.03 1.90 -13.47
CA ASP A 199 6.85 1.10 -13.12
C ASP A 199 5.55 1.91 -13.25
N LYS A 200 4.49 1.28 -13.77
CA LYS A 200 3.19 1.92 -14.00
C LYS A 200 2.56 2.47 -12.71
N ARG A 201 2.96 1.98 -11.53
CA ARG A 201 2.53 2.55 -10.23
C ARG A 201 2.78 4.06 -10.15
N PHE A 202 3.90 4.54 -10.70
CA PHE A 202 4.34 5.93 -10.59
C PHE A 202 3.75 6.85 -11.67
N GLN A 203 2.92 6.32 -12.58
CA GLN A 203 2.04 7.15 -13.41
C GLN A 203 0.98 7.87 -12.58
N TYR A 204 0.65 7.29 -11.42
CA TYR A 204 -0.29 7.82 -10.45
C TYR A 204 0.49 8.40 -9.28
N GLY A 205 0.26 9.66 -8.96
CA GLY A 205 0.85 10.30 -7.79
C GLY A 205 0.21 9.77 -6.50
N GLU A 206 -0.67 10.57 -5.94
CA GLU A 206 -1.31 10.29 -4.65
C GLU A 206 -2.50 9.34 -4.77
N LEU A 207 -2.52 8.30 -3.94
CA LEU A 207 -3.60 7.32 -3.89
C LEU A 207 -4.36 7.40 -2.57
N ARG A 208 -5.69 7.44 -2.63
CA ARG A 208 -6.53 7.45 -1.42
C ARG A 208 -6.70 6.02 -0.91
N LEU A 209 -6.34 5.79 0.35
CA LEU A 209 -6.42 4.47 0.98
C LEU A 209 -7.83 3.87 0.92
N ASN A 210 -8.88 4.64 1.21
CA ASN A 210 -10.26 4.13 1.16
C ASN A 210 -10.61 3.57 -0.22
N ARG A 211 -10.14 4.19 -1.31
CA ARG A 211 -10.43 3.70 -2.67
C ARG A 211 -9.62 2.45 -2.99
N LEU A 212 -8.39 2.36 -2.50
CA LEU A 212 -7.57 1.15 -2.60
C LEU A 212 -8.23 -0.01 -1.85
N ASP A 213 -8.69 0.23 -0.62
CA ASP A 213 -9.38 -0.78 0.20
C ASP A 213 -10.66 -1.27 -0.49
N THR A 214 -11.46 -0.37 -1.08
CA THR A 214 -12.60 -0.75 -1.91
C THR A 214 -12.18 -1.67 -3.06
N ILE A 215 -11.10 -1.38 -3.79
CA ILE A 215 -10.64 -2.28 -4.85
C ILE A 215 -10.22 -3.62 -4.28
N TYR A 216 -9.41 -3.69 -3.22
CA TYR A 216 -8.99 -4.98 -2.68
C TYR A 216 -10.16 -5.81 -2.15
N ARG A 217 -11.18 -5.16 -1.61
CA ARG A 217 -12.39 -5.82 -1.08
C ARG A 217 -13.32 -6.34 -2.19
N TYR A 218 -13.46 -5.59 -3.28
CA TYR A 218 -14.47 -5.86 -4.32
C TYR A 218 -13.87 -6.26 -5.68
N SER A 219 -12.54 -6.37 -5.81
CA SER A 219 -11.92 -6.79 -7.07
C SER A 219 -12.15 -8.29 -7.30
N PRO A 220 -12.84 -8.66 -8.40
CA PRO A 220 -13.13 -10.06 -8.71
C PRO A 220 -11.91 -10.86 -9.18
N TYR A 221 -10.75 -10.20 -9.39
CA TYR A 221 -9.55 -10.82 -9.98
C TYR A 221 -8.75 -11.71 -9.02
N LYS A 222 -9.08 -11.72 -7.72
CA LYS A 222 -8.64 -12.75 -6.78
C LYS A 222 -9.71 -12.98 -5.69
N PHE A 223 -10.68 -13.85 -5.98
CA PHE A 223 -11.36 -14.64 -4.94
C PHE A 223 -10.39 -15.70 -4.35
N SER A 224 -9.15 -15.30 -4.02
CA SER A 224 -8.18 -16.16 -3.36
C SER A 224 -8.22 -15.85 -1.87
N ILE A 225 -8.41 -16.87 -1.05
CA ILE A 225 -8.57 -16.77 0.40
C ILE A 225 -7.38 -16.02 1.05
N SER A 226 -6.17 -16.09 0.46
CA SER A 226 -5.01 -15.37 0.97
C SER A 226 -5.04 -13.86 0.71
N SER A 227 -5.64 -13.37 -0.39
CA SER A 227 -5.68 -11.92 -0.69
C SER A 227 -6.74 -11.17 0.12
N ILE A 228 -7.77 -11.86 0.60
CA ILE A 228 -8.75 -11.30 1.56
C ILE A 228 -8.11 -11.16 2.95
N LEU A 229 -7.27 -12.12 3.34
CA LEU A 229 -6.46 -12.08 4.57
C LEU A 229 -5.31 -11.06 4.49
N GLN A 230 -4.80 -10.82 3.29
CA GLN A 230 -3.64 -9.95 3.03
C GLN A 230 -4.09 -8.60 2.43
N GLY A 231 -5.16 -8.03 2.99
CA GLY A 231 -5.57 -6.66 2.71
C GLY A 231 -4.42 -5.66 2.90
N PHE A 232 -4.62 -4.41 2.47
CA PHE A 232 -3.63 -3.34 2.69
C PHE A 232 -3.24 -3.31 4.17
N PRO A 233 -1.93 -3.21 4.55
CA PRO A 233 -1.43 -3.72 5.82
C PRO A 233 -2.35 -3.31 6.96
N HIS A 234 -2.82 -4.31 7.71
CA HIS A 234 -3.78 -4.13 8.80
C HIS A 234 -3.34 -3.08 9.85
N ALA A 235 -2.05 -2.72 9.87
CA ALA A 235 -1.51 -1.61 10.65
C ALA A 235 -2.03 -0.21 10.25
N LEU A 236 -2.56 -0.05 9.03
CA LEU A 236 -3.15 1.20 8.54
C LEU A 236 -4.64 1.32 8.81
N THR A 237 -5.23 0.25 9.34
CA THR A 237 -6.61 0.20 9.78
C THR A 237 -6.73 0.66 11.24
N GLU A 238 -6.15 1.82 11.61
CA GLU A 238 -6.64 2.66 12.74
C GLU A 238 -8.02 3.27 12.43
N SER A 239 -8.81 2.54 11.65
CA SER A 239 -10.01 2.98 11.04
C SER A 239 -11.15 2.17 11.63
N TYR A 240 -11.28 2.23 12.95
CA TYR A 240 -12.61 2.19 13.57
C TYR A 240 -13.49 3.33 13.02
N VAL A 241 -12.88 4.46 12.63
CA VAL A 241 -13.58 5.69 12.20
C VAL A 241 -14.37 5.57 10.88
N PRO A 242 -13.89 4.99 9.77
CA PRO A 242 -14.70 4.82 8.56
C PRO A 242 -15.84 3.83 8.75
N TYR A 243 -15.68 2.83 9.62
CA TYR A 243 -16.80 1.98 10.04
C TYR A 243 -17.82 2.83 10.81
N MET A 244 -17.38 3.70 11.72
CA MET A 244 -18.27 4.60 12.47
C MET A 244 -18.95 5.65 11.59
N ASP A 245 -18.29 6.26 10.60
CA ASP A 245 -18.92 7.26 9.71
C ASP A 245 -20.03 6.64 8.85
N GLN A 246 -19.80 5.42 8.34
CA GLN A 246 -20.85 4.64 7.67
C GLN A 246 -21.96 4.24 8.66
N TYR A 247 -21.60 3.80 9.87
CA TYR A 247 -22.56 3.46 10.90
C TYR A 247 -23.40 4.66 11.33
N ASN A 248 -22.83 5.86 11.40
CA ASN A 248 -23.51 7.07 11.84
C ASN A 248 -24.60 7.48 10.83
N ASN A 249 -24.30 7.38 9.53
CA ASN A 249 -25.30 7.63 8.48
C ASN A 249 -26.42 6.58 8.48
N THR A 250 -26.08 5.30 8.69
CA THR A 250 -27.08 4.21 8.77
C THR A 250 -27.92 4.29 10.04
N VAL A 251 -27.33 4.60 11.19
CA VAL A 251 -28.02 4.80 12.48
C VAL A 251 -28.92 6.03 12.42
N SER A 252 -28.46 7.12 11.78
CA SER A 252 -29.29 8.31 11.56
C SER A 252 -30.49 8.00 10.67
N ALA A 253 -30.30 7.29 9.55
CA ALA A 253 -31.39 6.85 8.68
C ALA A 253 -32.38 5.92 9.41
N PHE A 254 -31.86 4.99 10.22
CA PHE A 254 -32.68 4.12 11.07
C PHE A 254 -33.48 4.94 12.10
N GLY A 255 -32.86 5.93 12.73
CA GLY A 255 -33.52 6.84 13.67
C GLY A 255 -34.71 7.57 13.05
N VAL A 256 -34.57 8.09 11.83
CA VAL A 256 -35.68 8.74 11.10
C VAL A 256 -36.84 7.76 10.86
N ILE A 257 -36.54 6.51 10.47
CA ILE A 257 -37.57 5.48 10.23
C ILE A 257 -38.29 5.12 11.54
N VAL A 258 -37.56 4.98 12.65
CA VAL A 258 -38.15 4.70 13.97
C VAL A 258 -39.06 5.85 14.42
N ILE A 259 -38.67 7.10 14.17
CA ILE A 259 -39.49 8.29 14.48
C ILE A 259 -40.78 8.26 13.66
N ILE A 260 -40.69 8.01 12.34
CA ILE A 260 -41.87 7.92 11.46
C ILE A 260 -42.79 6.78 11.90
N LEU A 261 -42.23 5.60 12.21
CA LEU A 261 -43.00 4.45 12.66
C LEU A 261 -43.70 4.71 14.01
N SER A 262 -43.02 5.41 14.93
CA SER A 262 -43.60 5.81 16.21
C SER A 262 -44.74 6.80 16.03
N ALA A 263 -44.62 7.76 15.10
CA ALA A 263 -45.68 8.71 14.76
C ALA A 263 -46.91 8.00 14.16
N PHE A 264 -46.71 7.02 13.27
CA PHE A 264 -47.79 6.19 12.73
C PHE A 264 -48.50 5.39 13.83
N ASN A 265 -47.75 4.73 14.71
CA ASN A 265 -48.31 3.97 15.83
C ASN A 265 -49.12 4.86 16.77
N LEU A 266 -48.64 6.08 17.05
CA LEU A 266 -49.36 7.07 17.85
C LEU A 266 -50.66 7.52 17.18
N SER A 267 -50.62 7.82 15.87
CA SER A 267 -51.79 8.27 15.10
C SER A 267 -52.89 7.21 15.03
N LEU A 268 -52.51 5.95 14.78
CA LEU A 268 -53.42 4.80 14.78
C LEU A 268 -54.04 4.55 16.16
N SER A 269 -53.26 4.72 17.23
CA SER A 269 -53.75 4.58 18.60
C SER A 269 -54.77 5.68 18.94
N ALA A 270 -54.51 6.92 18.51
CA ALA A 270 -55.41 8.06 18.72
C ALA A 270 -56.76 7.91 17.99
N HIS A 271 -56.79 7.29 16.81
CA HIS A 271 -58.00 7.08 16.01
C HIS A 271 -58.62 5.68 16.15
N SER A 272 -58.33 4.98 17.24
CA SER A 272 -58.73 3.57 17.44
C SER A 272 -60.25 3.28 17.38
N LYS A 273 -61.11 4.30 17.53
CA LYS A 273 -62.57 4.15 17.43
C LYS A 273 -63.14 4.29 16.01
N SER A 274 -62.43 4.93 15.09
CA SER A 274 -62.87 5.13 13.69
C SER A 274 -61.64 5.42 12.80
N PRO A 275 -60.82 4.40 12.50
CA PRO A 275 -59.60 4.60 11.73
C PRO A 275 -59.92 4.82 10.25
N ASP A 276 -59.28 5.82 9.63
CA ASP A 276 -59.30 5.98 8.17
C ASP A 276 -58.60 4.80 7.50
N HIS A 277 -59.30 4.14 6.57
CA HIS A 277 -58.80 2.96 5.88
C HIS A 277 -57.52 3.23 5.08
N ASP A 278 -57.41 4.40 4.45
CA ASP A 278 -56.24 4.80 3.67
C ASP A 278 -54.99 4.98 4.57
N LEU A 279 -55.18 5.55 5.77
CA LEU A 279 -54.11 5.73 6.75
C LEU A 279 -53.63 4.37 7.30
N GLN A 280 -54.57 3.46 7.55
CA GLN A 280 -54.26 2.12 8.05
C GLN A 280 -53.49 1.30 7.02
N GLN A 281 -53.86 1.39 5.74
CA GLN A 281 -53.16 0.72 4.65
C GLN A 281 -51.75 1.29 4.43
N ALA A 282 -51.59 2.62 4.49
CA ALA A 282 -50.28 3.27 4.38
C ALA A 282 -49.35 2.87 5.54
N ALA A 283 -49.86 2.85 6.77
CA ALA A 283 -49.09 2.47 7.96
C ALA A 283 -48.66 0.99 7.92
N TYR A 284 -49.55 0.09 7.48
CA TYR A 284 -49.24 -1.33 7.34
C TYR A 284 -48.15 -1.57 6.28
N GLY A 285 -48.25 -0.91 5.13
CA GLY A 285 -47.24 -1.00 4.07
C GLY A 285 -45.87 -0.48 4.53
N PHE A 286 -45.85 0.65 5.24
CA PHE A 286 -44.62 1.21 5.79
C PHE A 286 -44.00 0.32 6.87
N ALA A 287 -44.80 -0.33 7.71
CA ALA A 287 -44.32 -1.27 8.73
C ALA A 287 -43.64 -2.50 8.11
N ILE A 288 -44.22 -3.08 7.06
CA ILE A 288 -43.60 -4.20 6.32
C ILE A 288 -42.28 -3.76 5.70
N PHE A 289 -42.26 -2.59 5.04
CA PHE A 289 -41.04 -2.03 4.46
C PHE A 289 -39.94 -1.85 5.51
N ALA A 290 -40.27 -1.27 6.67
CA ALA A 290 -39.33 -1.08 7.76
C ALA A 290 -38.78 -2.41 8.28
N MET A 291 -39.62 -3.44 8.46
CA MET A 291 -39.17 -4.78 8.89
C MET A 291 -38.21 -5.42 7.89
N ILE A 292 -38.52 -5.37 6.59
CA ILE A 292 -37.65 -5.91 5.54
C ILE A 292 -36.31 -5.18 5.51
N LEU A 293 -36.33 -3.84 5.61
CA LEU A 293 -35.12 -3.04 5.64
C LEU A 293 -34.26 -3.36 6.87
N CYS A 294 -34.86 -3.53 8.05
CA CYS A 294 -34.14 -3.94 9.26
C CYS A 294 -33.47 -5.30 9.08
N ALA A 295 -34.19 -6.28 8.56
CA ALA A 295 -33.65 -7.61 8.28
C ALA A 295 -32.50 -7.56 7.27
N ALA A 296 -32.64 -6.76 6.20
CA ALA A 296 -31.59 -6.57 5.20
C ALA A 296 -30.33 -5.90 5.80
N LEU A 297 -30.50 -4.87 6.65
CA LEU A 297 -29.39 -4.19 7.32
C LEU A 297 -28.67 -5.13 8.30
N ILE A 298 -29.40 -5.92 9.10
CA ILE A 298 -28.80 -6.92 10.00
C ILE A 298 -28.02 -7.96 9.20
N GLY A 299 -28.59 -8.46 8.10
CA GLY A 299 -27.91 -9.40 7.20
C GLY A 299 -26.62 -8.83 6.62
N LEU A 300 -26.67 -7.61 6.10
CA LEU A 300 -25.53 -6.95 5.44
C LEU A 300 -24.42 -6.53 6.40
N PHE A 301 -24.77 -5.99 7.56
CA PHE A 301 -23.81 -5.35 8.47
C PHE A 301 -23.39 -6.20 9.66
N ILE A 302 -24.16 -7.23 10.03
CA ILE A 302 -23.80 -8.12 11.15
C ILE A 302 -23.46 -9.50 10.63
N VAL A 303 -24.38 -10.16 9.92
CA VAL A 303 -24.24 -11.58 9.56
C VAL A 303 -23.11 -11.80 8.55
N LEU A 304 -23.07 -11.03 7.46
CA LEU A 304 -22.04 -11.15 6.41
C LEU A 304 -20.61 -10.93 6.94
N PRO A 305 -20.32 -9.86 7.72
CA PRO A 305 -19.01 -9.65 8.32
C PRO A 305 -18.63 -10.74 9.33
N LEU A 306 -19.59 -11.22 10.13
CA LEU A 306 -19.34 -12.27 11.12
C LEU A 306 -18.93 -13.58 10.44
N ILE A 307 -19.65 -13.97 9.37
CA ILE A 307 -19.29 -15.14 8.55
C ILE A 307 -17.91 -14.95 7.93
N SER A 308 -17.64 -13.79 7.35
CA SER A 308 -16.33 -13.49 6.76
C SER A 308 -15.19 -13.60 7.78
N SER A 309 -15.40 -13.09 9.00
CA SER A 309 -14.43 -13.18 10.10
C SER A 309 -14.23 -14.62 10.58
N LEU A 310 -15.29 -15.42 10.68
CA LEU A 310 -15.17 -16.83 11.06
C LEU A 310 -14.42 -17.64 9.98
N VAL A 311 -14.66 -17.35 8.70
CA VAL A 311 -13.95 -17.98 7.59
C VAL A 311 -12.46 -17.59 7.59
N THR A 312 -12.11 -16.34 7.88
CA THR A 312 -10.70 -15.93 7.98
C THR A 312 -10.00 -16.54 9.18
N ILE A 313 -10.66 -16.62 10.34
CA ILE A 313 -10.15 -17.30 11.53
C ILE A 313 -9.92 -18.78 11.22
N TYR A 314 -10.92 -19.48 10.67
CA TYR A 314 -10.78 -20.89 10.30
C TYR A 314 -9.67 -21.12 9.27
N GLY A 315 -9.60 -20.28 8.24
CA GLY A 315 -8.54 -20.30 7.24
C GLY A 315 -7.15 -20.11 7.84
N SER A 316 -7.00 -19.19 8.80
CA SER A 316 -5.73 -18.92 9.49
C SER A 316 -5.28 -20.07 10.39
N ILE A 317 -6.23 -20.78 11.02
CA ILE A 317 -5.93 -21.96 11.84
C ILE A 317 -5.56 -23.15 10.94
N ALA A 318 -6.27 -23.32 9.83
CA ALA A 318 -5.98 -24.38 8.87
C ALA A 318 -4.63 -24.21 8.18
N THR A 319 -4.24 -22.98 7.82
CA THR A 319 -2.90 -22.72 7.28
C THR A 319 -1.81 -22.95 8.32
N ARG A 320 -2.00 -22.52 9.58
CA ARG A 320 -1.06 -22.83 10.67
C ARG A 320 -0.85 -24.33 10.87
N LYS A 321 -1.92 -25.14 10.82
CA LYS A 321 -1.82 -26.61 10.91
C LYS A 321 -1.14 -27.25 9.71
N ARG A 322 -1.33 -26.75 8.49
CA ARG A 322 -0.60 -27.26 7.32
C ARG A 322 0.90 -26.94 7.41
N LEU A 323 1.24 -25.80 7.99
CA LEU A 323 2.63 -25.36 8.16
C LEU A 323 3.38 -26.14 9.24
N THR A 324 2.72 -26.54 10.33
CA THR A 324 3.34 -27.44 11.32
C THR A 324 3.70 -28.78 10.67
N ASN A 325 2.80 -29.32 9.85
CA ASN A 325 3.04 -30.62 9.20
C ASN A 325 4.18 -30.55 8.17
N ILE A 326 4.27 -29.48 7.37
CA ILE A 326 5.38 -29.32 6.40
C ILE A 326 6.73 -29.19 7.12
N ARG A 327 6.76 -28.49 8.26
CA ARG A 327 7.99 -28.32 9.04
C ARG A 327 8.41 -29.62 9.73
N GLU A 328 7.45 -30.40 10.23
CA GLU A 328 7.70 -31.75 10.74
C GLU A 328 8.23 -32.69 9.64
N ASP A 329 7.68 -32.61 8.43
CA ASP A 329 8.15 -33.39 7.27
C ASP A 329 9.58 -32.98 6.83
N GLU A 330 9.91 -31.68 6.86
CA GLU A 330 11.26 -31.19 6.59
C GLU A 330 12.25 -31.64 7.67
N GLU A 331 11.91 -31.56 8.96
CA GLU A 331 12.76 -32.03 10.07
C GLU A 331 12.98 -33.57 10.02
N LEU A 332 11.96 -34.35 9.63
CA LEU A 332 12.06 -35.79 9.39
C LEU A 332 12.95 -36.14 8.19
N SER A 333 12.94 -35.33 7.14
CA SER A 333 13.79 -35.52 5.96
C SER A 333 15.28 -35.21 6.24
N VAL A 334 15.55 -34.21 7.08
CA VAL A 334 16.91 -33.84 7.49
C VAL A 334 17.51 -34.87 8.44
N THR A 335 16.73 -35.38 9.40
CA THR A 335 17.19 -36.42 10.35
C THR A 335 17.45 -37.78 9.67
N THR A 336 16.66 -38.15 8.66
CA THR A 336 16.89 -39.38 7.89
C THR A 336 18.10 -39.30 6.94
N SER A 337 18.47 -38.10 6.48
CA SER A 337 19.68 -37.89 5.66
C SER A 337 20.99 -37.81 6.47
N SER A 338 20.93 -37.37 7.73
CA SER A 338 22.10 -37.31 8.63
C SER A 338 22.47 -38.66 9.27
N GLY A 339 21.61 -39.68 9.14
CA GLY A 339 21.78 -41.01 9.73
C GLY A 339 22.34 -42.07 8.78
N ARG A 340 22.91 -41.69 7.63
CA ARG A 340 23.50 -42.61 6.65
C ARG A 340 24.99 -42.41 6.46
#